data_AF-A0A0N1HYS8-F1
#
_entry.id   AF-A0A0N1HYS8-F1
#
_cell.length_a   1.000
_cell.length_b   1.000
_cell.length_c   1.000
_cell.angle_alpha   90.00
_cell.angle_beta   90.00
_cell.angle_gamma   90.00
#
_symmetry.space_group_name_H-M   'P 1'
#
loop_
_entity.id
_entity.type
_entity.pdbx_description
1 polymer ?
#
loop_
_entity_poly.entity_id
_entity_poly.type
_entity_poly.pdbx_seq_one_letter_code
_entity_poly.pdbx_strand_id
1 'polypeptide(L)'
;MKVKDLRTFLSDRGLVCTGCQEKSDFVRMAYQYRSLKPSGSEEKRAIPAKKFWEAWADIAQAECEKSVKLRSNEPTTEPFKSVCDTIHSATDSYFMQHGRKVANQLKKTPQHLLQTSFKDIYFEAGSHLFQILSDFCLASPAAQKKCQSLGTVVSSMDGECGADFKKWITNVGIENTNPMYEIIDTRDDL
;
A
#
# COMPACT_ATOMS: atom_id res chain seq x y z
N MET A 1 -34.22 -10.87 7.07
CA MET A 1 -32.87 -11.08 7.66
C MET A 1 -32.96 -11.78 9.01
N LYS A 2 -32.05 -12.73 9.24
CA LYS A 2 -31.81 -13.38 10.54
C LYS A 2 -30.87 -12.51 11.39
N VAL A 3 -30.82 -12.74 12.71
CA VAL A 3 -29.91 -12.02 13.61
C VAL A 3 -28.44 -12.25 13.22
N LYS A 4 -28.10 -13.44 12.72
CA LYS A 4 -26.77 -13.75 12.19
C LYS A 4 -26.39 -12.80 11.04
N ASP A 5 -27.28 -12.62 10.06
CA ASP A 5 -27.06 -11.74 8.91
C ASP A 5 -26.92 -10.26 9.34
N LEU A 6 -27.67 -9.84 10.38
CA LEU A 6 -27.57 -8.50 10.95
C LEU A 6 -26.23 -8.28 11.69
N ARG A 7 -25.74 -9.28 12.41
CA ARG A 7 -24.42 -9.23 13.07
C ARG A 7 -23.31 -9.16 12.03
N THR A 8 -23.39 -9.95 10.96
CA THR A 8 -22.46 -9.87 9.83
C THR A 8 -22.50 -8.48 9.19
N PHE A 9 -23.69 -7.95 8.89
CA PHE A 9 -23.84 -6.59 8.33
C PHE A 9 -23.14 -5.50 9.15
N LEU A 10 -23.28 -5.55 10.48
CA LEU A 10 -22.64 -4.60 11.41
C LEU A 10 -21.13 -4.85 11.51
N SER A 11 -20.72 -6.11 11.66
CA SER A 11 -19.30 -6.50 11.75
C SER A 11 -18.53 -6.12 10.50
N ASP A 12 -19.12 -6.30 9.32
CA ASP A 12 -18.54 -5.92 8.03
C ASP A 12 -18.29 -4.41 7.93
N ARG A 13 -18.89 -3.61 8.81
CA ARG A 13 -18.76 -2.14 8.89
C ARG A 13 -17.99 -1.68 10.13
N GLY A 14 -17.30 -2.59 10.81
CA GLY A 14 -16.58 -2.30 12.05
C GLY A 14 -17.49 -1.95 13.24
N LEU A 15 -18.79 -2.25 13.13
CA LEU A 15 -19.77 -1.97 14.18
C LEU A 15 -20.04 -3.22 15.00
N VAL A 16 -19.94 -3.08 16.32
CA VAL A 16 -20.36 -4.11 17.28
C VAL A 16 -21.55 -3.57 18.04
N CYS A 17 -22.68 -4.27 18.01
CA CYS A 17 -23.80 -3.89 18.87
C CYS A 17 -23.58 -4.40 20.29
N THR A 18 -22.99 -3.56 21.15
CA THR A 18 -22.90 -3.80 22.58
C THR A 18 -24.26 -3.54 23.23
N GLY A 19 -24.93 -4.60 23.71
CA GLY A 19 -26.21 -4.50 24.43
C GLY A 19 -27.47 -4.82 23.63
N CYS A 20 -27.38 -5.19 22.34
CA CYS A 20 -28.54 -5.68 21.60
C CYS A 20 -28.99 -7.05 22.16
N GLN A 21 -30.16 -7.09 22.81
CA GLN A 21 -30.79 -8.33 23.27
C GLN A 21 -31.84 -8.83 22.29
N GLU A 22 -32.55 -7.92 21.63
CA GLU A 22 -33.61 -8.26 20.71
C GLU A 22 -33.23 -8.03 19.25
N LYS A 23 -33.89 -8.77 18.34
CA LYS A 23 -33.70 -8.61 16.89
C LYS A 23 -34.02 -7.18 16.42
N SER A 24 -34.99 -6.53 17.05
CA SER A 24 -35.40 -5.14 16.81
C SER A 24 -34.24 -4.16 16.98
N ASP A 25 -33.39 -4.36 18.00
CA ASP A 25 -32.22 -3.51 18.26
C ASP A 25 -31.18 -3.60 17.13
N PHE A 26 -30.90 -4.82 16.67
CA PHE A 26 -30.00 -5.05 15.54
C PHE A 26 -30.54 -4.43 14.24
N VAL A 27 -31.86 -4.51 14.00
CA VAL A 27 -32.49 -3.89 12.82
C VAL A 27 -32.42 -2.36 12.89
N ARG A 28 -32.68 -1.78 14.07
CA ARG A 28 -32.59 -0.32 14.28
C ARG A 28 -31.18 0.18 14.02
N MET A 29 -30.16 -0.50 14.55
CA MET A 29 -28.76 -0.18 14.25
C MET A 29 -28.43 -0.35 12.77
N ALA A 30 -28.82 -1.46 12.15
CA ALA A 30 -28.55 -1.68 10.73
C ALA A 30 -29.18 -0.60 9.84
N TYR A 31 -30.38 -0.11 10.19
CA TYR A 31 -31.03 0.99 9.49
C TYR A 31 -30.31 2.33 9.70
N GLN A 32 -29.90 2.61 10.93
CA GLN A 32 -29.16 3.83 11.28
C GLN A 32 -27.82 3.93 10.53
N TYR A 33 -27.13 2.80 10.35
CA TYR A 33 -25.82 2.74 9.68
C TYR A 33 -25.89 2.14 8.28
N ARG A 34 -27.06 2.19 7.62
CA ARG A 34 -27.26 1.61 6.27
C ARG A 34 -26.40 2.26 5.19
N SER A 35 -26.06 3.53 5.37
CA SER A 35 -25.21 4.31 4.47
C SER A 35 -23.72 4.13 4.74
N LEU A 36 -23.35 3.52 5.87
CA LEU A 36 -21.96 3.22 6.18
C LEU A 36 -21.50 2.09 5.25
N LYS A 37 -20.45 2.34 4.48
CA LYS A 37 -19.83 1.35 3.62
C LYS A 37 -19.12 0.29 4.49
N PRO A 38 -19.18 -1.01 4.11
CA PRO A 38 -18.33 -2.01 4.75
C PRO A 38 -16.88 -1.54 4.87
N SER A 39 -16.25 -1.86 6.00
CA SER A 39 -14.81 -1.78 6.18
C SER A 39 -14.17 -2.67 5.10
N GLY A 40 -13.38 -2.07 4.21
CA GLY A 40 -12.85 -2.75 3.01
C GLY A 40 -13.74 -2.68 1.76
N SER A 41 -14.79 -1.84 1.74
CA SER A 41 -15.51 -1.50 0.51
C SER A 41 -15.16 -0.10 0.02
N GLU A 42 -13.87 0.25 0.01
CA GLU A 42 -13.41 1.16 -1.04
C GLU A 42 -13.78 0.51 -2.38
N GLU A 43 -14.29 1.31 -3.32
CA GLU A 43 -14.56 0.82 -4.67
C GLU A 43 -13.32 0.06 -5.15
N LYS A 44 -13.49 -1.21 -5.58
CA LYS A 44 -12.37 -2.04 -6.07
C LYS A 44 -11.45 -1.17 -6.90
N ARG A 45 -10.22 -0.92 -6.39
CA ARG A 45 -9.27 -0.01 -7.04
C ARG A 45 -9.17 -0.39 -8.50
N ALA A 46 -9.43 0.56 -9.38
CA ALA A 46 -9.38 0.32 -10.82
C ALA A 46 -7.95 -0.12 -11.18
N ILE A 47 -7.82 -1.33 -11.71
CA ILE A 47 -6.51 -1.89 -12.04
C ILE A 47 -6.05 -1.23 -13.35
N PRO A 48 -4.91 -0.51 -13.35
CA PRO A 48 -4.45 0.19 -14.55
C PRO A 48 -4.07 -0.82 -15.65
N ALA A 49 -4.25 -0.42 -16.91
CA ALA A 49 -3.82 -1.17 -18.08
C ALA A 49 -2.31 -0.98 -18.34
N LYS A 50 -1.47 -1.24 -17.32
CA LYS A 50 -0.01 -1.12 -17.34
C LYS A 50 0.64 -2.40 -16.79
N LYS A 51 1.95 -2.54 -16.93
CA LYS A 51 2.67 -3.63 -16.26
C LYS A 51 2.75 -3.38 -14.76
N PHE A 52 3.00 -4.45 -14.00
CA PHE A 52 3.13 -4.41 -12.55
C PHE A 52 4.09 -3.32 -12.06
N TRP A 53 5.31 -3.27 -12.63
CA TRP A 53 6.33 -2.31 -12.23
C TRP A 53 6.03 -0.88 -12.65
N GLU A 54 5.50 -0.68 -13.86
CA GLU A 54 5.09 0.65 -14.35
C GLU A 54 4.00 1.26 -13.46
N ALA A 55 2.98 0.46 -13.09
CA ALA A 55 1.89 0.92 -12.23
C ALA A 55 2.38 1.30 -10.83
N TRP A 56 3.27 0.49 -10.25
CA TRP A 56 3.81 0.76 -8.92
C TRP A 56 4.87 1.86 -8.90
N ALA A 57 5.59 2.09 -10.00
CA ALA A 57 6.48 3.24 -10.15
C ALA A 57 5.70 4.56 -10.09
N ASP A 58 4.56 4.64 -10.78
CA ASP A 58 3.68 5.81 -10.72
C ASP A 58 3.12 6.03 -9.30
N ILE A 59 2.75 4.95 -8.60
CA ILE A 59 2.29 5.02 -7.20
C ILE A 59 3.42 5.49 -6.27
N ALA A 60 4.64 4.99 -6.46
CA ALA A 60 5.80 5.37 -5.67
C ALA A 60 6.12 6.86 -5.82
N GLN A 61 6.05 7.39 -7.05
CA GLN A 61 6.21 8.82 -7.31
C GLN A 61 5.10 9.61 -6.61
N ALA A 62 3.84 9.19 -6.72
CA ALA A 62 2.71 9.88 -6.10
C ALA A 62 2.81 9.90 -4.56
N GLU A 63 3.23 8.82 -3.91
CA GLU A 63 3.46 8.79 -2.46
C GLU A 63 4.66 9.65 -2.05
N CYS A 64 5.72 9.72 -2.85
CA CYS A 64 6.83 10.65 -2.63
C CYS A 64 6.37 12.11 -2.71
N GLU A 65 5.67 12.49 -3.77
CA GLU A 65 5.15 13.86 -3.95
C GLU A 65 4.18 14.26 -2.83
N LYS A 66 3.35 13.32 -2.37
CA LYS A 66 2.48 13.50 -1.20
C LYS A 66 3.30 13.76 0.06
N SER A 67 4.37 12.99 0.29
CA SER A 67 5.28 13.17 1.43
C SER A 67 5.99 14.52 1.40
N VAL A 68 6.38 15.00 0.21
CA VAL A 68 6.95 16.35 0.02
C VAL A 68 5.93 17.43 0.38
N LYS A 69 4.68 17.31 -0.11
CA LYS A 69 3.59 18.25 0.19
C LYS A 69 3.25 18.30 1.68
N LEU A 70 3.26 17.15 2.37
CA LEU A 70 3.03 17.08 3.82
C LEU A 70 4.08 17.87 4.62
N ARG A 71 5.30 17.98 4.07
CA ARG A 71 6.39 18.80 4.64
C ARG A 71 6.34 20.27 4.19
N SER A 72 5.23 20.71 3.59
CA SER A 72 5.02 22.07 3.06
C SER A 72 6.04 22.49 1.99
N ASN A 73 6.53 21.52 1.21
CA ASN A 73 7.43 21.75 0.08
C ASN A 73 6.73 21.49 -1.26
N GLU A 74 7.29 22.02 -2.35
CA GLU A 74 6.77 21.84 -3.71
C GLU A 74 7.46 20.65 -4.43
N PRO A 75 6.75 19.59 -4.83
CA PRO A 75 7.37 18.41 -5.44
C PRO A 75 8.05 18.67 -6.78
N THR A 76 7.67 19.73 -7.47
CA THR A 76 8.24 20.10 -8.78
C THR A 76 9.58 20.85 -8.65
N THR A 77 9.98 21.20 -7.42
CA THR A 77 11.22 21.94 -7.14
C THR A 77 12.38 21.01 -6.77
N GLU A 78 13.61 21.44 -7.04
CA GLU A 78 14.80 20.72 -6.59
C GLU A 78 15.02 20.90 -5.09
N PRO A 79 15.50 19.86 -4.36
CA PRO A 79 15.90 18.54 -4.85
C PRO A 79 14.75 17.53 -4.96
N PHE A 80 13.54 17.91 -4.54
CA PHE A 80 12.40 17.00 -4.35
C PHE A 80 11.97 16.30 -5.63
N LYS A 81 11.92 17.04 -6.74
CA LYS A 81 11.61 16.49 -8.06
C LYS A 81 12.57 15.36 -8.42
N SER A 82 13.88 15.62 -8.35
CA SER A 82 14.91 14.62 -8.65
C SER A 82 14.83 13.40 -7.72
N VAL A 83 14.54 13.60 -6.43
CA VAL A 83 14.33 12.49 -5.48
C VAL A 83 13.12 11.63 -5.88
N CYS A 84 11.96 12.24 -6.14
CA CYS A 84 10.77 11.47 -6.52
C CYS A 84 10.89 10.81 -7.89
N ASP A 85 11.55 11.44 -8.86
CA ASP A 85 11.87 10.85 -10.17
C ASP A 85 12.84 9.66 -10.03
N THR A 86 13.78 9.74 -9.08
CA THR A 86 14.71 8.64 -8.79
C THR A 86 13.97 7.48 -8.11
N ILE A 87 13.04 7.75 -7.19
CA ILE A 87 12.19 6.73 -6.57
C ILE A 87 11.31 6.03 -7.62
N HIS A 88 10.73 6.78 -8.56
CA HIS A 88 9.99 6.22 -9.69
C HIS A 88 10.86 5.25 -10.50
N SER A 89 12.02 5.71 -10.95
CA SER A 89 12.95 4.93 -11.78
C SER A 89 13.50 3.70 -11.05
N ALA A 90 13.81 3.85 -9.75
CA ALA A 90 14.25 2.74 -8.90
C ALA A 90 13.15 1.69 -8.75
N THR A 91 11.91 2.14 -8.53
CA THR A 91 10.77 1.25 -8.38
C THR A 91 10.50 0.46 -9.66
N ASP A 92 10.47 1.14 -10.82
CA ASP A 92 10.29 0.48 -12.12
C ASP A 92 11.33 -0.62 -12.33
N SER A 93 12.62 -0.27 -12.15
CA SER A 93 13.74 -1.20 -12.33
C SER A 93 13.71 -2.36 -11.34
N TYR A 94 13.53 -2.07 -10.06
CA TYR A 94 13.54 -3.06 -8.97
C TYR A 94 12.36 -4.03 -9.11
N PHE A 95 11.15 -3.50 -9.32
CA PHE A 95 9.95 -4.32 -9.46
C PHE A 95 9.98 -5.11 -10.77
N MET A 96 10.57 -4.57 -11.84
CA MET A 96 10.79 -5.34 -13.06
C MET A 96 11.70 -6.54 -12.80
N GLN A 97 12.83 -6.35 -12.11
CA GLN A 97 13.76 -7.43 -11.82
C GLN A 97 13.17 -8.49 -10.86
N HIS A 98 12.67 -8.03 -9.70
CA HIS A 98 12.21 -8.92 -8.63
C HIS A 98 10.81 -9.47 -8.93
N GLY A 99 9.90 -8.64 -9.44
CA GLY A 99 8.55 -9.05 -9.83
C GLY A 99 8.57 -10.04 -10.99
N ARG A 100 9.41 -9.84 -12.01
CA ARG A 100 9.55 -10.84 -13.10
C ARG A 100 10.10 -12.16 -12.60
N LYS A 101 11.08 -12.13 -11.68
CA LYS A 101 11.63 -13.34 -11.06
C LYS A 101 10.55 -14.12 -10.31
N VAL A 102 9.78 -13.44 -9.45
CA VAL A 102 8.68 -14.05 -8.69
C VAL A 102 7.59 -14.59 -9.61
N ALA A 103 7.18 -13.81 -10.61
CA ALA A 103 6.20 -14.23 -11.62
C ALA A 103 6.62 -15.54 -12.31
N ASN A 104 7.88 -15.60 -12.77
CA ASN A 104 8.43 -16.80 -13.42
C ASN A 104 8.47 -18.00 -12.48
N GLN A 105 8.93 -17.82 -11.23
CA GLN A 105 9.00 -18.90 -10.23
C GLN A 105 7.63 -19.48 -9.90
N LEU A 106 6.60 -18.63 -9.84
CA LEU A 106 5.23 -19.02 -9.50
C LEU A 106 4.36 -19.32 -10.72
N LYS A 107 4.93 -19.31 -11.93
CA LYS A 107 4.20 -19.48 -13.21
C LYS A 107 3.01 -18.51 -13.36
N LYS A 108 3.16 -17.29 -12.83
CA LYS A 108 2.20 -16.18 -12.93
C LYS A 108 2.65 -15.18 -13.99
N THR A 109 1.73 -14.37 -14.51
CA THR A 109 2.08 -13.21 -15.36
C THR A 109 2.22 -11.94 -14.52
N PRO A 110 2.91 -10.89 -15.02
CA PRO A 110 2.94 -9.59 -14.34
C PRO A 110 1.54 -9.04 -14.04
N GLN A 111 0.55 -9.33 -14.89
CA GLN A 111 -0.83 -8.91 -14.67
C GLN A 111 -1.46 -9.57 -13.43
N HIS A 112 -1.14 -10.84 -13.15
CA HIS A 112 -1.64 -11.52 -11.95
C HIS A 112 -1.05 -10.92 -10.68
N LEU A 113 0.24 -10.54 -10.72
CA LEU A 113 0.87 -9.81 -9.61
C LEU A 113 0.21 -8.46 -9.40
N LEU A 114 -0.03 -7.71 -10.48
CA LEU A 114 -0.70 -6.41 -10.43
C LEU A 114 -2.10 -6.53 -9.82
N GLN A 115 -2.92 -7.47 -10.30
CA GLN A 115 -4.25 -7.74 -9.76
C GLN A 115 -4.23 -8.07 -8.27
N THR A 116 -3.25 -8.85 -7.81
CA THR A 116 -3.13 -9.19 -6.40
C THR A 116 -2.71 -7.99 -5.58
N SER A 117 -1.70 -7.24 -6.05
CA SER A 117 -1.19 -6.06 -5.35
C SER A 117 -2.20 -4.93 -5.19
N PHE A 118 -3.26 -4.92 -6.01
CA PHE A 118 -4.36 -3.94 -5.92
C PHE A 118 -5.49 -4.35 -4.96
N LYS A 119 -5.42 -5.55 -4.36
CA LYS A 119 -6.29 -5.92 -3.23
C LYS A 119 -5.83 -5.14 -1.99
N ASP A 120 -6.78 -4.70 -1.17
CA ASP A 120 -6.58 -3.73 -0.06
C ASP A 120 -5.32 -3.96 0.75
N ILE A 121 -5.21 -5.14 1.36
CA ILE A 121 -4.11 -5.42 2.28
C ILE A 121 -2.71 -5.35 1.63
N TYR A 122 -2.59 -5.76 0.36
CA TYR A 122 -1.31 -5.68 -0.35
C TYR A 122 -1.02 -4.26 -0.82
N PHE A 123 -2.06 -3.56 -1.26
CA PHE A 123 -1.95 -2.18 -1.71
C PHE A 123 -1.50 -1.30 -0.54
N GLU A 124 -2.16 -1.42 0.60
CA GLU A 124 -1.85 -0.66 1.82
C GLU A 124 -0.44 -0.93 2.32
N ALA A 125 -0.03 -2.20 2.41
CA ALA A 125 1.34 -2.56 2.79
C ALA A 125 2.38 -1.99 1.80
N GLY A 126 2.10 -2.06 0.50
CA GLY A 126 3.00 -1.55 -0.54
C GLY A 126 3.13 -0.02 -0.46
N SER A 127 2.01 0.70 -0.37
CA SER A 127 1.99 2.15 -0.17
C SER A 127 2.69 2.57 1.11
N HIS A 128 2.55 1.80 2.19
CA HIS A 128 3.25 2.09 3.45
C HIS A 128 4.77 1.96 3.32
N LEU A 129 5.26 0.94 2.61
CA LEU A 129 6.70 0.82 2.31
C LEU A 129 7.23 2.03 1.50
N PHE A 130 6.44 2.55 0.56
CA PHE A 130 6.80 3.77 -0.17
C PHE A 130 6.79 5.02 0.70
N GLN A 131 5.93 5.09 1.72
CA GLN A 131 5.97 6.16 2.71
C GLN A 131 7.26 6.09 3.53
N ILE A 132 7.63 4.92 4.05
CA ILE A 132 8.91 4.71 4.77
C ILE A 132 10.09 5.13 3.91
N LEU A 133 10.14 4.68 2.65
CA LEU A 133 11.20 5.03 1.71
C LEU A 133 11.25 6.54 1.44
N SER A 134 10.09 7.17 1.23
CA SER A 134 10.00 8.61 0.98
C SER A 134 10.46 9.40 2.21
N ASP A 135 10.04 9.01 3.41
CA ASP A 135 10.45 9.66 4.65
C ASP A 135 11.95 9.53 4.90
N PHE A 136 12.52 8.36 4.64
CA PHE A 136 13.96 8.15 4.68
C PHE A 136 14.69 9.10 3.72
N CYS A 137 14.25 9.18 2.47
CA CYS A 137 14.87 10.03 1.46
C CYS A 137 14.68 11.53 1.70
N LEU A 138 13.59 11.93 2.35
CA LEU A 138 13.24 13.32 2.61
C LEU A 138 13.66 13.82 4.00
N ALA A 139 14.21 12.94 4.84
CA ALA A 139 14.53 13.22 6.25
C ALA A 139 15.49 14.41 6.44
N SER A 140 16.42 14.63 5.52
CA SER A 140 17.40 15.73 5.61
C SER A 140 17.97 16.10 4.23
N PRO A 141 18.61 17.28 4.06
CA PRO A 141 19.30 17.64 2.82
C PRO A 141 20.38 16.64 2.40
N ALA A 142 21.07 16.02 3.38
CA ALA A 142 22.06 14.98 3.10
C ALA A 142 21.40 13.69 2.57
N ALA A 143 20.25 13.30 3.13
CA ALA A 143 19.47 12.16 2.65
C ALA A 143 18.91 12.42 1.25
N GLN A 144 18.39 13.62 1.00
CA GLN A 144 17.88 14.03 -0.32
C GLN A 144 18.98 13.90 -1.39
N LYS A 145 20.18 14.43 -1.12
CA LYS A 145 21.32 14.30 -2.03
C LYS A 145 21.71 12.84 -2.31
N LYS A 146 21.64 11.97 -1.30
CA LYS A 146 21.91 10.54 -1.47
C LYS A 146 20.82 9.86 -2.32
N CYS A 147 19.56 10.18 -2.08
CA CYS A 147 18.42 9.61 -2.79
C CYS A 147 18.22 10.15 -4.22
N GLN A 148 19.03 11.09 -4.68
CA GLN A 148 19.17 11.40 -6.11
C GLN A 148 19.97 10.30 -6.86
N SER A 149 20.59 9.36 -6.15
CA SER A 149 21.30 8.22 -6.73
C SER A 149 20.40 6.98 -6.79
N LEU A 150 20.18 6.48 -8.00
CA LEU A 150 19.41 5.24 -8.26
C LEU A 150 19.89 4.06 -7.38
N GLY A 151 21.22 3.86 -7.29
CA GLY A 151 21.79 2.75 -6.53
C GLY A 151 21.52 2.85 -5.02
N THR A 152 21.44 4.07 -4.47
CA THR A 152 21.12 4.27 -3.05
C THR A 152 19.65 3.95 -2.79
N VAL A 153 18.75 4.42 -3.66
CA VAL A 153 17.32 4.12 -3.52
C VAL A 153 17.06 2.62 -3.66
N VAL A 154 17.68 1.96 -4.64
CA VAL A 154 17.59 0.49 -4.81
C VAL A 154 18.09 -0.26 -3.56
N SER A 155 19.21 0.16 -2.97
CA SER A 155 19.73 -0.44 -1.73
C SER A 155 18.77 -0.23 -0.56
N SER A 156 18.13 0.94 -0.50
CA SER A 156 17.11 1.25 0.50
C SER A 156 15.86 0.37 0.36
N MET A 157 15.49 0.02 -0.87
CA MET A 157 14.38 -0.90 -1.17
C MET A 157 14.66 -2.37 -0.82
N ASP A 158 15.92 -2.74 -0.63
CA ASP A 158 16.35 -4.05 -0.11
C ASP A 158 16.31 -4.12 1.44
N GLY A 159 15.76 -3.10 2.10
CA GLY A 159 15.51 -3.10 3.54
C GLY A 159 16.47 -2.27 4.38
N GLU A 160 17.45 -1.56 3.80
CA GLU A 160 18.39 -0.70 4.56
C GLU A 160 17.67 0.37 5.38
N CYS A 161 16.52 0.87 4.87
CA CYS A 161 15.69 1.86 5.54
C CYS A 161 14.45 1.26 6.25
N GLY A 162 14.39 -0.06 6.41
CA GLY A 162 13.21 -0.77 6.92
C GLY A 162 12.16 -1.10 5.86
N ALA A 163 12.26 -0.55 4.64
CA ALA A 163 11.38 -0.89 3.53
C ALA A 163 11.86 -2.15 2.78
N ASP A 164 11.34 -3.33 3.13
CA ASP A 164 11.66 -4.59 2.44
C ASP A 164 10.65 -4.92 1.33
N PHE A 165 10.91 -4.37 0.13
CA PHE A 165 10.04 -4.61 -1.03
C PHE A 165 10.16 -6.04 -1.57
N LYS A 166 11.28 -6.72 -1.34
CA LYS A 166 11.46 -8.11 -1.78
C LYS A 166 10.51 -9.05 -1.04
N LYS A 167 10.39 -8.89 0.28
CA LYS A 167 9.42 -9.62 1.11
C LYS A 167 8.00 -9.30 0.63
N TRP A 168 7.69 -8.04 0.36
CA TRP A 168 6.37 -7.64 -0.12
C TRP A 168 6.02 -8.25 -1.49
N ILE A 169 6.86 -8.09 -2.53
CA ILE A 169 6.62 -8.65 -3.88
C ILE A 169 6.44 -10.17 -3.82
N THR A 170 7.23 -10.86 -2.99
CA THR A 170 7.13 -12.31 -2.83
C THR A 170 5.75 -12.70 -2.27
N ASN A 171 5.29 -12.01 -1.23
CA ASN A 171 3.99 -12.27 -0.59
C ASN A 171 2.80 -11.89 -1.47
N VAL A 172 2.92 -10.83 -2.29
CA VAL A 172 1.98 -10.56 -3.40
C VAL A 172 1.93 -11.75 -4.35
N GLY A 173 3.09 -12.31 -4.71
CA GLY A 173 3.17 -13.47 -5.59
C GLY A 173 2.45 -14.70 -5.05
N ILE A 174 2.68 -15.06 -3.78
CA ILE A 174 2.08 -16.24 -3.15
C ILE A 174 0.71 -15.98 -2.50
N GLU A 175 0.19 -14.76 -2.60
CA GLU A 175 -1.07 -14.34 -1.99
C GLU A 175 -1.14 -14.60 -0.48
N ASN A 176 -0.05 -14.31 0.22
CA ASN A 176 0.04 -14.44 1.67
C ASN A 176 -0.17 -13.08 2.35
N THR A 177 -1.26 -12.96 3.10
CA THR A 177 -1.67 -11.70 3.75
C THR A 177 -1.01 -11.46 5.10
N ASN A 178 -0.55 -12.50 5.81
CA ASN A 178 -0.06 -12.34 7.19
C ASN A 178 1.10 -11.34 7.29
N PRO A 179 2.14 -11.42 6.43
CA PRO A 179 3.25 -10.48 6.50
C PRO A 179 2.89 -9.07 6.03
N MET A 180 1.73 -8.87 5.40
CA MET A 180 1.27 -7.53 5.02
C MET A 180 0.76 -6.78 6.26
N TYR A 181 0.07 -7.47 7.17
CA TYR A 181 -0.33 -6.88 8.45
C TYR A 181 0.90 -6.49 9.28
N GLU A 182 1.94 -7.34 9.33
CA GLU A 182 3.21 -6.98 9.99
C GLU A 182 3.84 -5.70 9.41
N ILE A 183 3.76 -5.49 8.09
CA ILE A 183 4.25 -4.27 7.44
C ILE A 183 3.37 -3.08 7.79
N ILE A 184 2.06 -3.25 7.93
CA ILE A 184 1.15 -2.15 8.25
C ILE A 184 1.25 -1.78 9.73
N ASP A 185 1.43 -2.75 10.62
CA ASP A 185 1.50 -2.54 12.07
C ASP A 185 2.75 -1.73 12.48
N THR A 186 3.84 -1.73 11.68
CA THR A 186 4.98 -0.83 11.92
C THR A 186 4.63 0.66 11.81
N ARG A 187 3.43 1.00 11.34
CA ARG A 187 2.91 2.37 11.28
C ARG A 187 2.66 2.99 12.65
N ASP A 188 2.40 2.19 13.68
CA ASP A 188 2.04 2.71 15.02
C ASP A 188 3.26 3.00 15.92
N ASP A 189 4.46 2.59 15.50
CA ASP A 189 5.70 2.72 16.28
C ASP A 189 6.58 3.94 15.87
N LEU A 190 6.13 4.77 14.91
CA LEU A 190 6.83 5.97 14.39
C LEU A 190 6.02 7.26 14.67
#